data_AF-A0A2T2ZIT3-F1
#
_entry.id   AF-A0A2T2ZIT3-F1
#
_cell.length_a   1.000
_cell.length_b   1.000
_cell.length_c   1.000
_cell.angle_alpha   90.00
_cell.angle_beta   90.00
_cell.angle_gamma   90.00
#
_symmetry.space_group_name_H-M   'P 1'
#
loop_
_entity.id
_entity.type
_entity.pdbx_description
1 polymer ?
#
loop_
_entity_poly.entity_id
_entity_poly.type
_entity_poly.pdbx_seq_one_letter_code
_entity_poly.pdbx_strand_id
1 'polypeptide(L)'
;MSGLIASVVTVVGVAALAVAGVSCAWPDVGGDRKFGEATCPTVKAVVRPDILWFSLTHAARSSVPTVVEAHEDMQLHLECDPALCAAKAVAMRTLVAAGRVRPDRSRRL
;
A
#
# COMPACT_ATOMS: atom_id res chain seq x y z
N MET A 1 -41.54 18.18 29.47
CA MET A 1 -40.58 18.21 28.34
C MET A 1 -39.14 17.85 28.73
N SER A 2 -38.90 17.27 29.92
CA SER A 2 -37.55 17.00 30.44
C SER A 2 -37.07 15.55 30.23
N GLY A 3 -37.97 14.63 29.83
CA GLY A 3 -37.64 13.20 29.66
C GLY A 3 -37.01 12.84 28.31
N LEU A 4 -37.29 13.59 27.25
CA LEU A 4 -36.74 13.35 25.90
C LEU A 4 -35.24 13.64 25.84
N ILE A 5 -34.78 14.66 26.56
CA ILE A 5 -33.39 15.12 26.55
C ILE A 5 -32.47 14.08 27.20
N ALA A 6 -32.93 13.44 28.28
CA ALA A 6 -32.18 12.39 28.97
C ALA A 6 -31.97 11.14 28.08
N SER A 7 -32.93 10.84 27.20
CA SER A 7 -32.87 9.66 26.34
C SER A 7 -31.95 9.85 25.13
N VAL A 8 -31.87 11.07 24.58
CA VAL A 8 -30.94 11.36 23.47
C VAL A 8 -29.50 11.37 23.97
N VAL A 9 -29.25 11.94 25.15
CA VAL A 9 -27.90 12.01 25.73
C VAL A 9 -27.34 10.62 26.04
N THR A 10 -28.15 9.68 26.53
CA THR A 10 -27.68 8.31 26.79
C THR A 10 -27.39 7.53 25.51
N VAL A 11 -28.21 7.67 24.48
CA VAL A 11 -27.98 7.00 23.18
C VAL A 11 -26.71 7.52 22.50
N VAL A 12 -26.51 8.84 22.48
CA VAL A 12 -25.30 9.46 21.89
C VAL A 12 -24.05 9.10 22.70
N GLY A 13 -24.14 9.09 24.03
CA GLY A 13 -23.03 8.72 24.91
C GLY A 13 -22.57 7.27 24.72
N VAL A 14 -23.51 6.32 24.61
CA VAL A 14 -23.19 4.90 24.38
C VAL A 14 -22.62 4.67 22.98
N ALA A 15 -23.13 5.36 21.96
CA ALA A 15 -22.59 5.29 20.60
C ALA A 15 -21.16 5.83 20.50
N ALA A 16 -20.85 6.94 21.18
CA ALA A 16 -19.51 7.53 21.18
C ALA A 16 -18.47 6.62 21.86
N LEU A 17 -18.85 5.95 22.96
CA LEU A 17 -17.98 4.99 23.65
C LEU A 17 -17.68 3.74 22.80
N ALA A 18 -18.65 3.27 22.01
CA ALA A 18 -18.46 2.14 21.10
C ALA A 18 -17.47 2.45 19.96
N VAL A 19 -17.52 3.67 19.39
CA VAL A 19 -16.61 4.10 18.30
C VAL A 19 -15.18 4.33 18.82
N ALA A 20 -15.04 4.88 20.03
CA ALA A 20 -13.73 5.08 20.66
C ALA A 20 -13.02 3.74 20.98
N GLY A 21 -13.77 2.74 21.46
CA GLY A 21 -13.23 1.40 21.71
C GLY A 21 -12.73 0.69 20.46
N VAL A 22 -13.42 0.85 19.33
CA VAL A 22 -13.01 0.28 18.03
C VAL A 22 -11.80 1.01 17.43
N SER A 23 -11.69 2.32 17.64
CA SER A 23 -10.60 3.13 17.06
C SER A 23 -9.25 2.90 17.76
N CYS A 24 -9.25 2.58 19.06
CA CYS A 24 -8.03 2.26 19.81
C CYS A 24 -7.50 0.84 19.54
N ALA A 25 -8.27 0.00 18.86
CA ALA A 25 -7.88 -1.36 18.50
C ALA A 25 -7.28 -1.46 17.09
N TRP A 26 -7.04 -0.32 16.40
CA TRP A 26 -6.35 -0.36 15.11
C TRP A 26 -4.89 -0.76 15.34
N PRO A 27 -4.43 -1.92 14.81
CA PRO A 27 -3.04 -2.30 14.92
C PRO A 27 -2.19 -1.26 14.21
N ASP A 28 -1.30 -0.63 14.99
CA ASP A 28 -0.17 0.13 14.49
C ASP A 28 0.74 -0.84 13.74
N VAL A 29 0.57 -0.95 12.42
CA VAL A 29 1.53 -1.63 11.54
C VAL A 29 2.62 -0.62 11.19
N GLY A 30 3.24 -0.05 12.22
CA GLY A 30 4.47 0.70 12.14
C GLY A 30 5.62 -0.27 11.92
N GLY A 31 6.15 -0.31 10.70
CA GLY A 31 7.23 -1.20 10.33
C GLY A 31 8.59 -0.68 10.80
N ASP A 32 9.01 -1.06 12.01
CA ASP A 32 10.41 -1.02 12.42
C ASP A 32 11.19 -2.20 11.81
N ARG A 33 11.35 -2.15 10.48
CA ARG A 33 12.42 -2.90 9.82
C ARG A 33 13.74 -2.20 10.13
N LYS A 34 14.40 -2.64 11.20
CA LYS A 34 15.83 -2.42 11.36
C LYS A 34 16.52 -3.07 10.17
N PHE A 35 16.94 -2.25 9.21
CA PHE A 35 17.93 -2.65 8.22
C PHE A 35 19.24 -2.89 8.96
N GLY A 36 19.41 -4.13 9.42
CA GLY A 36 20.70 -4.64 9.84
C GLY A 36 21.63 -4.55 8.63
N GLU A 37 22.64 -3.70 8.79
CA GLU A 37 23.99 -3.81 8.23
C GLU A 37 24.13 -4.81 7.07
N ALA A 38 24.18 -4.27 5.86
CA ALA A 38 24.43 -5.03 4.64
C ALA A 38 25.81 -5.69 4.69
N THR A 39 25.85 -6.93 5.16
CA THR A 39 26.84 -7.90 4.68
C THR A 39 26.21 -8.57 3.47
N CYS A 40 26.85 -8.47 2.31
CA CYS A 40 26.51 -9.26 1.13
C CYS A 40 27.16 -10.64 1.28
N PRO A 41 26.46 -11.70 1.75
CA PRO A 41 26.97 -13.04 1.55
C PRO A 41 26.94 -13.34 0.06
N THR A 42 28.07 -13.79 -0.49
CA THR A 42 28.17 -14.40 -1.82
C THR A 42 27.38 -15.70 -1.81
N VAL A 43 26.05 -15.59 -1.92
CA VAL A 43 25.16 -16.74 -2.10
C VAL A 43 25.21 -17.09 -3.58
N LYS A 44 25.74 -18.27 -3.90
CA LYS A 44 25.52 -18.88 -5.22
C LYS A 44 24.01 -19.04 -5.38
N ALA A 45 23.41 -18.22 -6.24
CA ALA A 45 21.98 -18.26 -6.51
C ALA A 45 21.64 -19.63 -7.13
N VAL A 46 21.08 -20.51 -6.30
CA VAL A 46 20.40 -21.71 -6.77
C VAL A 46 19.08 -21.23 -7.37
N VAL A 47 19.04 -21.12 -8.69
CA VAL A 47 17.81 -20.78 -9.43
C VAL A 47 16.83 -21.92 -9.21
N ARG A 48 15.86 -21.74 -8.32
CA ARG A 48 14.74 -22.68 -8.21
C ARG A 48 13.66 -22.28 -9.23
N PRO A 49 13.19 -23.19 -10.08
CA PRO A 49 12.24 -22.88 -11.15
C PRO A 49 10.88 -22.38 -10.62
N ASP A 50 10.54 -22.73 -9.38
CA ASP A 50 9.36 -22.25 -8.66
C ASP A 50 9.45 -20.78 -8.20
N ILE A 51 10.57 -20.09 -8.39
CA ILE A 51 10.68 -18.65 -8.04
C ILE A 51 10.54 -17.78 -9.30
N LEU A 52 10.77 -18.36 -10.48
CA LEU A 52 10.76 -17.63 -11.75
C LEU A 52 9.37 -17.10 -12.10
N TRP A 53 8.30 -17.88 -11.89
CA TRP A 53 6.94 -17.46 -12.23
C TRP A 53 6.44 -16.30 -11.36
N PHE A 54 6.81 -16.25 -10.08
CA PHE A 54 6.51 -15.12 -9.21
C PHE A 54 7.25 -13.86 -9.65
N SER A 55 8.49 -13.98 -10.11
CA SER A 55 9.25 -12.82 -10.62
C SER A 55 8.65 -12.23 -11.90
N LEU A 56 8.07 -13.06 -12.77
CA LEU A 56 7.41 -12.60 -14.00
C LEU A 56 6.21 -11.69 -13.75
N THR A 57 5.47 -11.87 -12.65
CA THR A 57 4.29 -11.02 -12.37
C THR A 57 4.69 -9.61 -11.94
N HIS A 58 5.91 -9.42 -11.41
CA HIS A 58 6.43 -8.10 -11.04
C HIS A 58 7.27 -7.45 -12.15
N ALA A 59 7.58 -8.19 -13.21
CA ALA A 59 8.28 -7.67 -14.37
C ALA A 59 7.42 -6.63 -15.09
N ALA A 60 8.05 -5.58 -15.61
CA ALA A 60 7.34 -4.59 -16.42
C ALA A 60 6.82 -5.23 -17.71
N ARG A 61 5.66 -4.74 -18.20
CA ARG A 61 5.20 -5.05 -19.56
C ARG A 61 6.27 -4.64 -20.57
N SER A 62 6.33 -5.37 -21.68
CA SER A 62 7.24 -5.07 -22.80
C SER A 62 6.86 -3.81 -23.57
N SER A 63 5.57 -3.41 -23.53
CA SER A 63 5.04 -2.18 -24.10
C SER A 63 4.72 -1.15 -23.02
N VAL A 64 4.63 0.13 -23.43
CA VAL A 64 4.11 1.19 -22.56
C VAL A 64 2.62 0.93 -22.34
N PRO A 65 2.14 0.80 -21.08
CA PRO A 65 0.74 0.55 -20.81
C PRO A 65 -0.11 1.77 -21.18
N THR A 66 -1.36 1.53 -21.53
CA THR A 66 -2.37 2.58 -21.59
C THR A 66 -2.69 3.11 -20.20
N VAL A 67 -3.40 4.24 -20.11
CA VAL A 67 -3.81 4.80 -18.81
C VAL A 67 -4.68 3.81 -18.02
N VAL A 68 -5.55 3.04 -18.68
CA VAL A 68 -6.42 2.06 -18.04
C VAL A 68 -5.60 0.89 -17.48
N GLU A 69 -4.75 0.29 -18.30
CA GLU A 69 -3.86 -0.79 -17.88
C GLU A 69 -2.91 -0.36 -16.76
N ALA A 70 -2.45 0.89 -16.79
CA ALA A 70 -1.63 1.43 -15.71
C ALA A 70 -2.42 1.57 -14.39
N HIS A 71 -3.72 1.86 -14.44
CA HIS A 71 -4.55 1.81 -13.22
C HIS A 71 -4.74 0.37 -12.73
N GLU A 72 -4.96 -0.59 -13.64
CA GLU A 72 -5.07 -2.00 -13.29
C GLU A 72 -3.79 -2.53 -12.64
N ASP A 73 -2.62 -2.25 -13.23
CA ASP A 73 -1.32 -2.64 -12.67
C ASP A 73 -1.11 -1.99 -11.29
N MET A 74 -1.53 -0.73 -11.10
CA MET A 74 -1.47 -0.07 -9.78
C MET A 74 -2.37 -0.75 -8.73
N GLN A 75 -3.52 -1.31 -9.14
CA GLN A 75 -4.43 -2.04 -8.26
C GLN A 75 -3.89 -3.44 -7.92
N LEU A 76 -3.40 -4.16 -8.91
CA LEU A 76 -2.81 -5.50 -8.73
C LEU A 76 -1.56 -5.46 -7.85
N HIS A 77 -0.78 -4.38 -7.95
CA HIS A 77 0.46 -4.19 -7.20
C HIS A 77 0.33 -3.20 -6.04
N LEU A 78 -0.84 -3.10 -5.42
CA LEU A 78 -1.11 -2.13 -4.35
C LEU A 78 -0.09 -2.21 -3.20
N GLU A 79 0.22 -3.42 -2.75
CA GLU A 79 1.14 -3.69 -1.64
C GLU A 79 2.62 -3.71 -2.04
N CYS A 80 2.92 -3.65 -3.33
CA CYS A 80 4.30 -3.71 -3.81
C CYS A 80 5.04 -2.40 -3.51
N ASP A 81 6.32 -2.50 -3.14
CA ASP A 81 7.22 -1.34 -3.12
C ASP A 81 7.50 -0.87 -4.56
N PRO A 82 7.22 0.40 -4.92
CA PRO A 82 7.50 0.93 -6.25
C PRO A 82 8.99 0.93 -6.63
N ALA A 83 9.92 0.85 -5.67
CA ALA A 83 11.35 0.69 -5.95
C ALA A 83 11.75 -0.75 -6.32
N LEU A 84 10.95 -1.74 -5.89
CA LEU A 84 11.25 -3.17 -6.07
C LEU A 84 10.34 -3.86 -7.11
N CYS A 85 9.22 -3.25 -7.50
CA CYS A 85 8.30 -3.78 -8.50
C CYS A 85 8.34 -2.96 -9.79
N ALA A 86 8.90 -3.54 -10.84
CA ALA A 86 9.05 -2.89 -12.14
C ALA A 86 7.69 -2.60 -12.80
N ALA A 87 6.72 -3.51 -12.70
CA ALA A 87 5.36 -3.32 -13.19
C ALA A 87 4.71 -2.06 -12.59
N LYS A 88 4.71 -1.95 -11.25
CA LYS A 88 4.20 -0.77 -10.54
C LYS A 88 4.95 0.52 -10.90
N ALA A 89 6.27 0.44 -11.04
CA ALA A 89 7.08 1.61 -11.40
C ALA A 89 6.72 2.16 -12.80
N VAL A 90 6.54 1.28 -13.80
CA VAL A 90 6.15 1.67 -15.16
C VAL A 90 4.72 2.20 -15.19
N ALA A 91 3.79 1.55 -14.49
CA ALA A 91 2.42 2.03 -14.36
C ALA A 91 2.37 3.44 -13.73
N MET A 92 3.06 3.65 -12.62
CA MET A 92 3.17 4.97 -11.97
C MET A 92 3.71 6.02 -12.92
N ARG A 93 4.83 5.76 -13.63
CA ARG A 93 5.40 6.70 -14.61
C ARG A 93 4.41 7.06 -15.72
N THR A 94 3.67 6.08 -16.21
CA THR A 94 2.64 6.26 -17.25
C THR A 94 1.53 7.19 -16.77
N LEU A 95 1.03 6.97 -15.55
CA LEU A 95 -0.01 7.83 -14.96
C LEU A 95 0.48 9.25 -14.68
N VAL A 96 1.73 9.41 -14.28
CA VAL A 96 2.37 10.73 -14.10
C VAL A 96 2.51 11.45 -15.45
N ALA A 97 2.99 10.75 -16.48
CA ALA A 97 3.13 11.31 -17.82
C ALA A 97 1.78 11.74 -18.42
N ALA A 98 0.71 10.98 -18.13
CA ALA A 98 -0.66 11.30 -18.53
C ALA A 98 -1.35 12.36 -17.64
N GLY A 99 -0.67 12.88 -16.61
CA GLY A 99 -1.22 13.89 -15.69
C GLY A 99 -2.32 13.38 -14.76
N ARG A 100 -2.46 12.06 -14.58
CA ARG A 100 -3.50 11.45 -13.73
C ARG A 100 -3.09 11.32 -12.27
N VAL A 101 -1.78 11.20 -12.00
CA VAL A 101 -1.21 11.07 -10.66
C VAL A 101 -0.06 12.05 -10.50
N ARG A 102 0.01 12.71 -9.35
CA ARG A 102 1.17 13.53 -8.95
C ARG A 102 1.86 12.86 -7.77
N PRO A 103 3.12 12.40 -7.89
CA PRO A 103 3.82 11.77 -6.80
C PRO A 103 4.00 12.77 -5.66
N ASP A 104 3.71 12.33 -4.44
CA ASP A 104 3.97 13.10 -3.24
C ASP A 104 5.48 13.18 -3.01
N ARG A 105 6.05 14.37 -3.21
CA ARG A 105 7.48 14.61 -3.04
C ARG A 105 7.88 14.77 -1.58
N SER A 106 6.92 14.97 -0.66
CA SER A 106 7.21 15.12 0.78
C SER A 106 7.69 13.82 1.43
N ARG A 107 7.44 12.66 0.80
CA ARG A 107 7.84 11.33 1.29
C ARG A 107 9.27 10.90 0.91
N ARG A 108 10.04 11.76 0.24
CA ARG A 108 11.46 11.53 -0.06
C ARG A 108 12.29 12.39 0.91
N LEU A 109 12.39 11.98 2.16
CA LEU A 109 13.31 12.52 3.16
C LEU A 109 14.25 11.41 3.63
#